data_AF-A0AAV0GV70-F1
#
_entry.id   AF-A0AAV0GV70-F1
#
_cell.length_a   1.000
_cell.length_b   1.000
_cell.length_c   1.000
_cell.angle_alpha   90.00
_cell.angle_beta   90.00
_cell.angle_gamma   90.00
#
_symmetry.space_group_name_H-M   'P 1'
#
loop_
_entity.id
_entity.type
_entity.pdbx_description
1 polymer ?
#
loop_
_entity_poly.entity_id
_entity_poly.type
_entity_poly.pdbx_seq_one_letter_code
_entity_poly.pdbx_strand_id
1 'polypeptide(L)'
;MDWPHKKQLGFSVVLLLFLISAAIDGAGADATVMGTVFCDQCKDGQISLFDYPMSGVKVRMACGDGNGETATSREETTNYFGGYTMRFDGTPDFSNCYAQLLEGGGGGTNSTCVAAAGPPKKLRLMFSMFGMEMYNVDSLLSQPAQPMSFCPNSPPSANPAQPARPPPSSPSPSPPVPSSPPPALRLPPVPPLPPMPFVEASACSHQTWMAPEYKCYWRIVSPDTKVAVAFGLLAAQKYGNDLTLGQALLGRGDPYRTLLREATTSLLNSYNSLQFRYDAVNVVTRTNFALMGSERAVLLTALRFIRANSGAGGAACRMSPCK
;
A
#
# COMPACT_ATOMS: atom_id res chain seq x y z
N MET A 1 64.58 -29.64 29.22
CA MET A 1 63.16 -30.07 29.24
C MET A 1 62.33 -28.84 28.94
N ASP A 2 62.18 -28.52 27.65
CA ASP A 2 61.44 -27.34 27.19
C ASP A 2 60.11 -27.78 26.61
N TRP A 3 59.03 -27.67 27.40
CA TRP A 3 57.68 -27.64 26.85
C TRP A 3 56.65 -27.15 27.87
N PRO A 4 56.14 -25.90 27.70
CA PRO A 4 54.69 -25.75 27.81
C PRO A 4 54.06 -24.77 26.81
N HIS A 5 54.75 -24.30 25.76
CA HIS A 5 54.13 -23.34 24.83
C HIS A 5 53.16 -23.96 23.81
N LYS A 6 53.27 -25.26 23.46
CA LYS A 6 52.33 -25.84 22.47
C LYS A 6 50.92 -26.13 23.00
N LYS A 7 50.72 -26.25 24.32
CA LYS A 7 49.39 -26.52 24.89
C LYS A 7 48.48 -25.29 24.89
N GLN A 8 49.05 -24.09 25.06
CA GLN A 8 48.29 -22.84 25.00
C GLN A 8 47.87 -22.47 23.57
N LEU A 9 48.74 -22.75 22.58
CA LEU A 9 48.41 -22.48 21.17
C LEU A 9 47.30 -23.41 20.66
N GLY A 10 47.31 -24.69 21.06
CA GLY A 10 46.26 -25.65 20.69
C GLY A 10 44.88 -25.26 21.25
N PHE A 11 44.82 -24.80 22.50
CA PHE A 11 43.56 -24.36 23.11
C PHE A 11 43.01 -23.08 22.46
N SER A 12 43.87 -22.13 22.10
CA SER A 12 43.44 -20.88 21.43
C SER A 12 42.96 -21.13 20.00
N VAL A 13 43.61 -22.01 19.24
CA VAL A 13 43.19 -22.35 17.87
C VAL A 13 41.87 -23.14 17.88
N VAL A 14 41.68 -24.05 18.83
CA VAL A 14 40.42 -24.80 18.97
C VAL A 14 39.28 -23.88 19.41
N LEU A 15 39.51 -22.94 20.34
CA LEU A 15 38.50 -21.95 20.74
C LEU A 15 38.15 -21.01 19.57
N LEU A 16 39.13 -20.61 18.75
CA LEU A 16 38.89 -19.81 17.55
C LEU A 16 38.08 -20.59 16.49
N LEU A 17 38.35 -21.88 16.31
CA LEU A 17 37.58 -22.77 15.42
C LEU A 17 36.15 -23.01 15.92
N PHE A 18 35.93 -23.10 17.24
CA PHE A 18 34.59 -23.18 17.81
C PHE A 18 33.82 -21.86 17.69
N LEU A 19 34.49 -20.71 17.80
CA LEU A 19 33.87 -19.39 17.59
C LEU A 19 33.50 -19.13 16.13
N ILE A 20 34.25 -19.69 15.16
CA ILE A 20 33.89 -19.61 13.73
C ILE A 20 32.72 -20.57 13.41
N SER A 21 32.67 -21.74 14.04
CA SER A 21 31.57 -22.70 13.85
C SER A 21 30.23 -22.25 14.44
N ALA A 22 30.22 -21.29 15.37
CA ALA A 22 29.00 -20.75 15.99
C ALA A 22 28.40 -19.54 15.22
N ALA A 23 29.01 -19.11 14.11
CA ALA A 23 28.59 -17.94 13.33
C ALA A 23 28.14 -18.27 11.90
N ILE A 24 27.87 -19.54 11.59
CA ILE A 24 27.22 -19.95 10.34
C ILE A 24 25.91 -20.69 10.68
N ASP A 25 25.12 -20.11 11.57
CA ASP A 25 23.67 -20.17 11.33
C ASP A 25 23.45 -19.14 10.23
N GLY A 26 23.26 -19.64 9.01
CA GLY A 26 23.15 -18.81 7.81
C GLY A 26 22.16 -17.68 8.06
N ALA A 27 22.62 -16.44 7.83
CA ALA A 27 21.69 -15.35 7.58
C ALA A 27 20.79 -15.85 6.43
N GLY A 28 19.55 -16.22 6.76
CA GLY A 28 18.58 -16.74 5.81
C GLY A 28 18.53 -15.81 4.60
N ALA A 29 18.99 -16.34 3.48
CA ALA A 29 18.97 -15.69 2.19
C ALA A 29 17.51 -15.64 1.73
N ASP A 30 16.75 -14.61 2.10
CA ASP A 30 15.29 -14.60 1.92
C ASP A 30 14.84 -13.87 0.66
N ALA A 31 13.75 -14.37 0.08
CA ALA A 31 13.08 -13.73 -1.03
C ALA A 31 11.83 -12.96 -0.56
N THR A 32 11.66 -11.76 -1.08
CA THR A 32 10.52 -10.88 -0.78
C THR A 32 9.75 -10.56 -2.05
N VAL A 33 8.43 -10.76 -2.03
CA VAL A 33 7.52 -10.40 -3.12
C VAL A 33 6.63 -9.25 -2.66
N MET A 34 6.59 -8.16 -3.43
CA MET A 34 5.78 -6.98 -3.10
C MET A 34 4.94 -6.50 -4.28
N GLY A 35 3.76 -5.99 -3.99
CA GLY A 35 2.89 -5.39 -4.99
C GLY A 35 1.82 -4.52 -4.36
N THR A 36 0.96 -3.96 -5.20
CA THR A 36 -0.16 -3.10 -4.80
C THR A 36 -1.45 -3.58 -5.45
N VAL A 37 -2.57 -3.27 -4.81
CA VAL A 37 -3.92 -3.53 -5.33
C VAL A 37 -4.67 -2.21 -5.43
N PHE A 38 -5.26 -1.95 -6.58
CA PHE A 38 -6.08 -0.77 -6.84
C PHE A 38 -7.51 -1.16 -7.20
N CYS A 39 -8.45 -0.31 -6.83
CA CYS A 39 -9.79 -0.30 -7.38
C CYS A 39 -9.77 0.49 -8.69
N ASP A 40 -9.94 -0.22 -9.82
CA ASP A 40 -10.20 0.36 -11.14
C ASP A 40 -11.69 0.69 -11.23
N GLN A 41 -12.05 1.92 -10.88
CA GLN A 41 -13.43 2.39 -10.81
C GLN A 41 -14.08 2.53 -12.19
N CYS A 42 -13.27 2.68 -13.23
CA CYS A 42 -13.76 2.85 -14.60
C CYS A 42 -13.79 1.55 -15.41
N LYS A 43 -13.28 0.46 -14.83
CA LYS A 43 -13.23 -0.86 -15.44
C LYS A 43 -12.50 -0.85 -16.79
N ASP A 44 -11.51 0.04 -16.92
CA ASP A 44 -10.76 0.24 -18.16
C ASP A 44 -9.41 -0.52 -18.16
N GLY A 45 -9.08 -1.19 -17.06
CA GLY A 45 -7.87 -1.97 -16.89
C GLY A 45 -6.63 -1.11 -16.64
N GLN A 46 -6.78 0.17 -16.37
CA GLN A 46 -5.69 1.09 -16.05
C GLN A 46 -5.82 1.63 -14.63
N ILE A 47 -4.73 2.22 -14.12
CA ILE A 47 -4.76 2.98 -12.87
C ILE A 47 -4.78 4.45 -13.27
N SER A 48 -5.90 5.08 -12.97
CA SER A 48 -6.24 6.46 -13.29
C SER A 48 -6.29 7.32 -12.03
N LEU A 49 -6.52 8.62 -12.21
CA LEU A 49 -6.60 9.58 -11.11
C LEU A 49 -7.71 9.27 -10.10
N PHE A 50 -8.77 8.61 -10.54
CA PHE A 50 -9.91 8.28 -9.67
C PHE A 50 -9.72 6.96 -8.95
N ASP A 51 -8.77 6.12 -9.36
CA ASP A 51 -8.56 4.82 -8.76
C ASP A 51 -7.87 4.93 -7.41
N TYR A 52 -8.24 4.05 -6.49
CA TYR A 52 -7.75 4.10 -5.13
C TYR A 52 -7.19 2.76 -4.67
N PRO A 53 -6.16 2.76 -3.80
CA PRO A 53 -5.62 1.53 -3.25
C PRO A 53 -6.65 0.78 -2.41
N MET A 54 -6.72 -0.54 -2.59
CA MET A 54 -7.67 -1.41 -1.88
C MET A 54 -7.04 -1.97 -0.60
N SER A 55 -7.52 -1.54 0.56
CA SER A 55 -7.10 -2.06 1.86
C SER A 55 -7.87 -3.32 2.27
N GLY A 56 -7.19 -4.25 2.95
CA GLY A 56 -7.84 -5.40 3.58
C GLY A 56 -8.27 -6.51 2.62
N VAL A 57 -7.93 -6.42 1.33
CA VAL A 57 -8.17 -7.49 0.35
C VAL A 57 -7.06 -8.53 0.39
N LYS A 58 -7.44 -9.80 0.20
CA LYS A 58 -6.51 -10.93 0.17
C LYS A 58 -5.90 -11.12 -1.21
N VAL A 59 -4.58 -11.18 -1.25
CA VAL A 59 -3.79 -11.52 -2.43
C VAL A 59 -3.22 -12.91 -2.23
N ARG A 60 -3.36 -13.77 -3.24
CA ARG A 60 -2.71 -15.08 -3.29
C ARG A 60 -1.59 -15.05 -4.31
N MET A 61 -0.41 -15.46 -3.90
CA MET A 61 0.66 -15.85 -4.80
C MET A 61 0.57 -17.37 -4.98
N ALA A 62 0.61 -17.82 -6.23
CA ALA A 62 0.60 -19.23 -6.59
C ALA A 62 1.71 -19.53 -7.59
N CYS A 63 2.37 -20.67 -7.41
CA CYS A 63 3.42 -21.15 -8.30
C CYS A 63 2.96 -22.43 -8.99
N GLY A 64 3.07 -22.48 -10.32
CA GLY A 64 2.81 -23.69 -11.09
C GLY A 64 3.99 -24.66 -10.99
N ASP A 65 3.69 -25.95 -10.94
CA ASP A 65 4.67 -27.05 -10.96
C ASP A 65 5.27 -27.32 -12.36
N GLY A 66 4.87 -26.56 -13.38
CA GLY A 66 5.23 -26.80 -14.79
C GLY A 66 4.25 -27.73 -15.54
N ASN A 67 3.35 -28.43 -14.84
CA ASN A 67 2.29 -29.28 -15.41
C ASN A 67 0.90 -28.60 -15.38
N GLY A 68 0.82 -27.39 -14.83
CA GLY A 68 -0.42 -26.63 -14.71
C GLY A 68 -1.15 -26.84 -13.37
N GLU A 69 -0.57 -27.60 -12.44
CA GLU A 69 -1.07 -27.76 -11.08
C GLU A 69 -0.36 -26.80 -10.12
N THR A 70 -1.06 -26.35 -9.07
CA THR A 70 -0.52 -25.36 -8.13
C THR A 70 0.38 -26.05 -7.10
N ALA A 71 1.70 -25.87 -7.24
CA ALA A 71 2.71 -26.51 -6.37
C ALA A 71 2.77 -25.89 -4.97
N THR A 72 2.61 -24.58 -4.88
CA THR A 72 2.74 -23.81 -3.63
C THR A 72 1.91 -22.53 -3.74
N SER A 73 1.22 -22.17 -2.67
CA SER A 73 0.52 -20.89 -2.59
C SER A 73 0.68 -20.23 -1.22
N ARG A 74 0.76 -18.90 -1.22
CA ARG A 74 0.82 -18.06 -0.01
C ARG A 74 -0.16 -16.92 -0.14
N GLU A 75 -0.82 -16.59 0.96
CA GLU A 75 -1.80 -15.50 1.01
C GLU A 75 -1.27 -14.36 1.89
N GLU A 76 -1.62 -13.13 1.53
CA GLU A 76 -1.30 -11.94 2.31
C GLU A 76 -2.44 -10.93 2.18
N THR A 77 -2.64 -10.14 3.23
CA THR A 77 -3.66 -9.09 3.21
C THR A 77 -3.01 -7.75 2.92
N THR A 78 -3.65 -6.98 2.04
CA THR A 78 -3.21 -5.62 1.71
C THR A 78 -3.32 -4.66 2.89
N ASN A 79 -2.34 -3.78 3.02
CA ASN A 79 -2.33 -2.67 3.96
C ASN A 79 -3.25 -1.52 3.48
N TYR A 80 -3.30 -0.42 4.24
CA TYR A 80 -4.17 0.73 3.92
C TYR A 80 -3.89 1.36 2.53
N PHE A 81 -2.66 1.22 2.03
CA PHE A 81 -2.23 1.71 0.72
C PHE A 81 -2.34 0.64 -0.37
N GLY A 82 -3.09 -0.43 -0.12
CA GLY A 82 -3.24 -1.52 -1.06
C GLY A 82 -1.96 -2.34 -1.26
N GLY A 83 -0.91 -2.05 -0.51
CA GLY A 83 0.37 -2.73 -0.60
C GLY A 83 0.35 -4.05 0.15
N TYR A 84 0.97 -5.07 -0.43
CA TYR A 84 1.22 -6.36 0.23
C TYR A 84 2.69 -6.74 0.10
N THR A 85 3.19 -7.53 1.04
CA THR A 85 4.56 -8.01 1.03
C THR A 85 4.60 -9.42 1.61
N MET A 86 5.08 -10.38 0.82
CA MET A 86 5.24 -11.78 1.21
C MET A 86 6.73 -12.09 1.36
N ARG A 87 7.09 -12.81 2.42
CA ARG A 87 8.46 -13.30 2.66
C ARG A 87 8.50 -14.81 2.51
N PHE A 88 9.57 -15.28 1.88
CA PHE A 88 9.88 -16.68 1.64
C PHE A 88 11.28 -16.96 2.16
N ASP A 89 11.42 -18.08 2.86
CA ASP A 89 12.72 -18.55 3.30
C ASP A 89 13.49 -19.06 2.08
N GLY A 90 14.75 -18.65 1.94
CA GLY A 90 15.54 -18.99 0.76
C GLY A 90 15.22 -18.13 -0.47
N THR A 91 15.83 -18.51 -1.60
CA THR A 91 15.64 -17.90 -2.93
C THR A 91 15.01 -18.92 -3.88
N PRO A 92 13.74 -19.29 -3.67
CA PRO A 92 13.05 -20.24 -4.53
C PRO A 92 12.85 -19.66 -5.95
N ASP A 93 12.80 -20.54 -6.95
CA ASP A 93 12.51 -20.14 -8.33
C ASP A 93 11.04 -19.71 -8.47
N PHE A 94 10.83 -18.42 -8.75
CA PHE A 94 9.49 -17.85 -8.96
C PHE A 94 9.09 -17.70 -10.44
N SER A 95 9.82 -18.30 -11.38
CA SER A 95 9.59 -18.15 -12.83
C SER A 95 8.17 -18.54 -13.27
N ASN A 96 7.55 -19.50 -12.59
CA ASN A 96 6.21 -20.00 -12.84
C ASN A 96 5.16 -19.48 -11.85
N CYS A 97 5.46 -18.39 -11.14
CA CYS A 97 4.58 -17.82 -10.14
C CYS A 97 3.85 -16.58 -10.63
N TYR A 98 2.65 -16.40 -10.11
CA TYR A 98 1.82 -15.23 -10.32
C TYR A 98 1.14 -14.83 -9.01
N ALA A 99 0.78 -13.56 -8.89
CA ALA A 99 -0.13 -13.08 -7.86
C ALA A 99 -1.49 -12.75 -8.46
N GLN A 100 -2.54 -13.02 -7.70
CA GLN A 100 -3.91 -12.70 -8.06
C GLN A 100 -4.73 -12.38 -6.81
N LEU A 101 -5.84 -11.68 -7.00
CA LEU A 101 -6.80 -11.46 -5.92
C LEU A 101 -7.63 -12.72 -5.68
N LEU A 102 -8.03 -12.93 -4.43
CA LEU A 102 -9.00 -13.97 -4.08
C LEU A 102 -10.41 -13.41 -4.18
N GLU A 103 -11.21 -14.00 -5.07
CA GLU A 103 -12.63 -13.71 -5.17
C GLU A 103 -13.33 -14.02 -3.85
N GLY A 104 -14.15 -13.09 -3.36
CA GLY A 104 -14.92 -13.26 -2.12
C GLY A 104 -14.11 -13.19 -0.82
N GLY A 105 -12.80 -12.91 -0.87
CA GLY A 105 -11.96 -12.67 0.32
C GLY A 105 -12.23 -11.31 0.95
N GLY A 106 -13.38 -11.17 1.62
CA GLY A 106 -13.86 -9.92 2.21
C GLY A 106 -12.88 -9.26 3.19
N GLY A 107 -12.89 -7.92 3.22
CA GLY A 107 -12.13 -7.19 4.23
C GLY A 107 -12.00 -5.67 4.11
N GLY A 108 -12.89 -4.98 3.38
CA GLY A 108 -12.97 -3.52 3.41
C GLY A 108 -14.43 -3.07 3.43
N THR A 109 -14.92 -2.65 4.60
CA THR A 109 -16.28 -2.12 4.82
C THR A 109 -16.71 -1.19 3.68
N ASN A 110 -17.83 -1.51 3.02
CA ASN A 110 -18.49 -0.68 1.99
C ASN A 110 -17.74 -0.38 0.68
N SER A 111 -16.78 -1.19 0.23
CA SER A 111 -16.16 -0.96 -1.09
C SER A 111 -16.97 -1.59 -2.24
N THR A 112 -17.40 -0.76 -3.20
CA THR A 112 -18.15 -1.15 -4.43
C THR A 112 -17.31 -1.95 -5.43
N CYS A 113 -16.04 -2.22 -5.12
CA CYS A 113 -15.01 -2.63 -6.07
C CYS A 113 -14.58 -4.10 -5.98
N VAL A 114 -15.27 -4.93 -5.20
CA VAL A 114 -14.94 -6.35 -4.98
C VAL A 114 -15.76 -7.28 -5.87
N ALA A 115 -16.25 -6.78 -7.01
CA ALA A 115 -17.14 -7.56 -7.88
C ALA A 115 -16.37 -8.45 -8.86
N ALA A 116 -15.20 -8.01 -9.33
CA ALA A 116 -14.35 -8.78 -10.22
C ALA A 116 -12.87 -8.54 -9.91
N ALA A 117 -12.08 -9.61 -9.95
CA ALA A 117 -10.63 -9.54 -9.91
C ALA A 117 -10.07 -9.42 -11.34
N GLY A 118 -9.07 -8.56 -11.51
CA GLY A 118 -8.30 -8.46 -12.74
C GLY A 118 -7.42 -9.70 -12.99
N PRO A 119 -6.77 -9.80 -14.17
CA PRO A 119 -5.98 -10.97 -14.52
C PRO A 119 -4.77 -11.14 -13.59
N PRO A 120 -4.32 -12.39 -13.36
CA PRO A 120 -3.10 -12.66 -12.60
C PRO A 120 -1.88 -11.95 -13.19
N LYS A 121 -0.96 -11.54 -12.31
CA LYS A 121 0.28 -10.83 -12.68
C LYS A 121 1.50 -11.64 -12.30
N LYS A 122 2.46 -11.71 -13.22
CA LYS A 122 3.74 -12.39 -12.98
C LYS A 122 4.61 -11.59 -12.01
N LEU A 123 5.48 -12.31 -11.30
CA LEU A 123 6.51 -11.71 -10.47
C LEU A 123 7.68 -11.28 -11.34
N ARG A 124 8.23 -10.10 -11.09
CA ARG A 124 9.40 -9.57 -11.77
C ARG A 124 10.51 -9.36 -10.76
N LEU A 125 11.65 -10.04 -10.96
CA LEU A 125 12.84 -9.82 -10.17
C LEU A 125 13.31 -8.37 -10.34
N MET A 126 13.37 -7.63 -9.23
CA MET A 126 13.93 -6.28 -9.18
C MET A 126 15.39 -6.28 -8.76
N PHE A 127 15.74 -7.15 -7.83
CA PHE A 127 17.05 -7.17 -7.19
C PHE A 127 17.42 -8.59 -6.75
N SER A 128 18.66 -9.00 -7.01
CA SER A 128 19.26 -10.24 -6.50
C SER A 128 20.70 -9.94 -6.11
N MET A 129 21.02 -10.05 -4.82
CA MET A 129 22.39 -9.86 -4.31
C MET A 129 22.52 -10.46 -2.92
N PHE A 130 23.69 -11.04 -2.62
CA PHE A 130 24.01 -11.61 -1.30
C PHE A 130 22.98 -12.65 -0.81
N GLY A 131 22.39 -13.43 -1.73
CA GLY A 131 21.35 -14.40 -1.41
C GLY A 131 19.99 -13.77 -1.07
N MET A 132 19.82 -12.46 -1.17
CA MET A 132 18.50 -11.83 -1.01
C MET A 132 17.92 -11.53 -2.38
N GLU A 133 16.63 -11.84 -2.56
CA GLU A 133 15.91 -11.51 -3.79
C GLU A 133 14.66 -10.69 -3.50
N MET A 134 14.43 -9.68 -4.34
CA MET A 134 13.23 -8.85 -4.27
C MET A 134 12.50 -8.92 -5.60
N TYR A 135 11.25 -9.34 -5.54
CA TYR A 135 10.33 -9.42 -6.66
C TYR A 135 9.24 -8.36 -6.49
N ASN A 136 8.93 -7.68 -7.59
CA ASN A 136 7.76 -6.82 -7.67
C ASN A 136 6.72 -7.45 -8.58
N VAL A 137 5.46 -7.25 -8.20
CA VAL A 137 4.30 -7.59 -9.01
C VAL A 137 3.68 -6.28 -9.47
N ASP A 138 3.37 -6.20 -10.76
CA ASP A 138 2.55 -5.11 -11.29
C ASP A 138 1.24 -5.01 -10.51
N SER A 139 0.71 -3.80 -10.40
CA SER A 139 -0.51 -3.58 -9.62
C SER A 139 -1.65 -4.49 -10.07
N LEU A 140 -2.25 -5.18 -9.10
CA LEU A 140 -3.46 -5.96 -9.28
C LEU A 140 -4.65 -5.01 -9.29
N LEU A 141 -5.64 -5.31 -10.12
CA LEU A 141 -6.85 -4.50 -10.24
C LEU A 141 -8.04 -5.26 -9.67
N SER A 142 -8.85 -4.56 -8.89
CA SER A 142 -10.18 -4.97 -8.50
C SER A 142 -11.17 -4.04 -9.19
N GLN A 143 -12.30 -4.56 -9.63
CA GLN A 143 -13.26 -3.79 -10.43
C GLN A 143 -14.66 -3.83 -9.82
N PRO A 144 -15.43 -2.73 -9.94
CA PRO A 144 -16.83 -2.70 -9.57
C PRO A 144 -17.68 -3.51 -10.55
N ALA A 145 -18.91 -3.81 -10.14
CA ALA A 145 -19.86 -4.53 -11.00
C ALA A 145 -20.15 -3.73 -12.29
N GLN A 146 -20.31 -2.41 -12.14
CA GLN A 146 -20.48 -1.45 -13.23
C GLN A 146 -19.50 -0.28 -13.03
N PRO A 147 -18.97 0.31 -14.12
CA PRO A 147 -18.16 1.53 -14.04
C PRO A 147 -18.89 2.65 -13.31
N MET A 148 -18.15 3.49 -12.60
CA MET A 148 -18.72 4.64 -11.90
C MET A 148 -19.23 5.70 -12.89
N SER A 149 -20.26 6.46 -12.50
CA SER A 149 -20.93 7.43 -13.38
C SER A 149 -20.05 8.61 -13.84
N PHE A 150 -18.94 8.88 -13.14
CA PHE A 150 -17.98 9.92 -13.51
C PHE A 150 -16.97 9.45 -14.56
N CYS A 151 -16.95 8.17 -14.90
CA CYS A 151 -16.02 7.63 -15.87
C CYS A 151 -16.34 8.12 -17.29
N PRO A 152 -15.33 8.44 -18.12
CA PRO A 152 -15.56 8.81 -19.49
C PRO A 152 -16.26 7.66 -20.21
N ASN A 153 -17.39 7.95 -20.85
CA ASN A 153 -18.11 6.98 -21.69
C ASN A 153 -17.17 6.54 -22.82
N SER A 154 -16.54 5.39 -22.67
CA SER A 154 -15.83 4.74 -23.77
C SER A 154 -16.87 4.07 -24.69
N PRO A 155 -16.76 4.19 -26.02
CA PRO A 155 -17.65 3.50 -26.94
C PRO A 155 -17.53 1.98 -26.75
N PRO A 156 -18.61 1.21 -26.94
CA PRO A 156 -18.58 -0.23 -26.73
C PRO A 156 -17.55 -0.86 -27.67
N SER A 157 -16.51 -1.48 -27.08
CA SER A 157 -15.58 -2.32 -27.79
C SER A 157 -16.36 -3.40 -28.53
N ALA A 158 -16.12 -3.51 -29.84
CA ALA A 158 -16.82 -4.41 -30.75
C ALA A 158 -16.72 -5.86 -30.26
N ASN A 159 -17.85 -6.41 -29.80
CA ASN A 159 -18.02 -7.85 -29.69
C ASN A 159 -18.50 -8.40 -31.05
N PRO A 160 -18.06 -9.59 -31.48
CA PRO A 160 -18.42 -10.14 -32.79
C PRO A 160 -19.92 -10.42 -32.89
N ALA A 161 -20.50 -10.02 -34.01
CA ALA A 161 -21.91 -10.14 -34.34
C ALA A 161 -22.46 -11.57 -34.12
N GLN A 162 -23.52 -11.68 -33.32
CA GLN A 162 -24.46 -12.80 -33.41
C GLN A 162 -25.69 -12.40 -34.26
N PRO A 163 -26.29 -13.35 -35.00
CA PRO A 163 -27.23 -13.03 -36.07
C PRO A 163 -28.61 -12.62 -35.54
N ALA A 164 -29.15 -11.55 -36.11
CA ALA A 164 -30.51 -11.08 -35.86
C ALA A 164 -31.56 -12.12 -36.29
N ARG A 165 -32.59 -12.33 -35.46
CA ARG A 165 -33.81 -13.07 -35.81
C ARG A 165 -35.01 -12.11 -35.82
N PRO A 166 -35.93 -12.20 -36.80
CA PRO A 166 -36.96 -11.19 -37.04
C PRO A 166 -38.19 -11.35 -36.12
N PRO A 167 -39.07 -10.32 -36.05
CA PRO A 167 -40.11 -10.23 -35.04
C PRO A 167 -41.43 -10.89 -35.49
N PRO A 168 -42.34 -11.16 -34.54
CA PRO A 168 -43.75 -11.01 -34.84
C PRO A 168 -44.46 -10.02 -33.91
N SER A 169 -45.24 -9.18 -34.57
CA SER A 169 -46.28 -8.27 -34.12
C SER A 169 -47.42 -8.92 -33.35
N SER A 170 -47.95 -8.27 -32.30
CA SER A 170 -49.37 -7.91 -32.10
C SER A 170 -49.59 -7.20 -30.74
N PRO A 171 -50.60 -6.32 -30.61
CA PRO A 171 -50.74 -5.41 -29.48
C PRO A 171 -51.67 -5.95 -28.38
N SER A 172 -51.42 -5.58 -27.11
CA SER A 172 -52.37 -5.78 -26.01
C SER A 172 -52.56 -4.46 -25.25
N PRO A 173 -53.79 -4.06 -24.89
CA PRO A 173 -54.08 -2.73 -24.36
C PRO A 173 -53.78 -2.63 -22.85
N SER A 174 -53.06 -1.57 -22.47
CA SER A 174 -52.81 -1.23 -21.07
C SER A 174 -54.04 -0.55 -20.43
N PRO A 175 -54.41 -0.89 -19.18
CA PRO A 175 -55.39 -0.12 -18.41
C PRO A 175 -54.76 1.16 -17.81
N PRO A 176 -55.56 2.21 -17.54
CA PRO A 176 -55.03 3.51 -17.10
C PRO A 176 -54.65 3.50 -15.62
N VAL A 177 -53.43 3.94 -15.32
CA VAL A 177 -52.99 4.24 -13.94
C VAL A 177 -53.23 5.73 -13.66
N PRO A 178 -53.84 6.12 -12.52
CA PRO A 178 -54.00 7.51 -12.18
C PRO A 178 -52.67 8.13 -11.74
N SER A 179 -52.36 9.29 -12.34
CA SER A 179 -51.22 10.13 -12.01
C SER A 179 -51.44 10.88 -10.70
N SER A 180 -50.73 10.50 -9.64
CA SER A 180 -50.44 11.37 -8.51
C SER A 180 -48.93 11.64 -8.45
N PRO A 181 -48.49 12.90 -8.27
CA PRO A 181 -47.07 13.20 -8.12
C PRO A 181 -46.59 12.72 -6.74
N PRO A 182 -45.42 12.04 -6.63
CA PRO A 182 -44.89 11.68 -5.33
C PRO A 182 -44.46 12.94 -4.56
N PRO A 183 -44.63 12.97 -3.22
CA PRO A 183 -44.20 14.10 -2.41
C PRO A 183 -42.68 14.26 -2.49
N ALA A 184 -42.22 15.51 -2.59
CA ALA A 184 -40.81 15.84 -2.58
C ALA A 184 -40.13 15.28 -1.32
N LEU A 185 -39.29 14.25 -1.49
CA LEU A 185 -38.43 13.74 -0.44
C LEU A 185 -37.47 14.85 -0.04
N ARG A 186 -37.64 15.38 1.16
CA ARG A 186 -36.65 16.27 1.79
C ARG A 186 -35.40 15.43 2.06
N LEU A 187 -34.40 15.57 1.20
CA LEU A 187 -33.10 14.98 1.43
C LEU A 187 -32.49 15.57 2.71
N PRO A 188 -31.89 14.75 3.58
CA PRO A 188 -31.17 15.25 4.75
C PRO A 188 -30.01 16.16 4.29
N PRO A 189 -29.59 17.13 5.12
CA PRO A 189 -28.45 17.99 4.82
C PRO A 189 -27.23 17.13 4.47
N VAL A 190 -26.69 17.32 3.27
CA VAL A 190 -25.46 16.64 2.86
C VAL A 190 -24.36 17.09 3.82
N PRO A 191 -23.65 16.17 4.50
CA PRO A 191 -22.52 16.55 5.33
C PRO A 191 -21.52 17.36 4.48
N PRO A 192 -20.90 18.41 5.04
CA PRO A 192 -19.99 19.25 4.29
C PRO A 192 -18.91 18.37 3.66
N LEU A 193 -18.80 18.43 2.32
CA LEU A 193 -17.76 17.75 1.57
C LEU A 193 -16.41 18.12 2.21
N PRO A 194 -15.54 17.15 2.51
CA PRO A 194 -14.20 17.46 2.96
C PRO A 194 -13.57 18.41 1.93
N PRO A 195 -12.84 19.45 2.36
CA PRO A 195 -12.25 20.36 1.39
C PRO A 195 -11.39 19.55 0.42
N MET A 196 -11.30 19.97 -0.85
CA MET A 196 -10.48 19.25 -1.82
C MET A 196 -9.00 19.27 -1.38
N PRO A 197 -8.18 18.29 -1.81
CA PRO A 197 -6.73 18.44 -1.69
C PRO A 197 -6.30 19.75 -2.36
N PHE A 198 -5.30 20.41 -1.78
CA PHE A 198 -4.70 21.60 -2.37
C PHE A 198 -4.13 21.23 -3.74
N VAL A 199 -4.63 21.91 -4.77
CA VAL A 199 -4.08 21.83 -6.14
C VAL A 199 -2.70 22.48 -6.18
N GLU A 200 -2.49 23.51 -5.35
CA GLU A 200 -1.20 24.17 -5.15
C GLU A 200 -0.33 23.46 -4.10
N ALA A 201 0.99 23.60 -4.23
CA ALA A 201 1.94 23.05 -3.27
C ALA A 201 1.72 23.60 -1.85
N SER A 202 1.54 22.68 -0.90
CA SER A 202 1.54 22.95 0.54
C SER A 202 2.44 21.96 1.27
N ALA A 203 3.24 22.48 2.20
CA ALA A 203 4.08 21.68 3.09
C ALA A 203 3.97 22.20 4.51
N CYS A 204 3.39 21.39 5.40
CA CYS A 204 3.18 21.73 6.79
C CYS A 204 4.06 20.87 7.70
N SER A 205 4.56 21.47 8.77
CA SER A 205 5.42 20.77 9.73
C SER A 205 4.60 19.85 10.63
N HIS A 206 5.27 18.92 11.32
CA HIS A 206 4.61 18.04 12.29
C HIS A 206 3.88 18.83 13.39
N GLN A 207 4.38 20.03 13.76
CA GLN A 207 3.78 20.89 14.77
C GLN A 207 2.44 21.44 14.31
N THR A 208 2.35 21.86 13.05
CA THR A 208 1.09 22.29 12.45
C THR A 208 0.07 21.14 12.44
N TRP A 209 0.49 19.94 12.06
CA TRP A 209 -0.41 18.76 12.05
C TRP A 209 -0.93 18.33 13.43
N MET A 210 -0.24 18.70 14.50
CA MET A 210 -0.66 18.44 15.88
C MET A 210 -1.60 19.53 16.43
N ALA A 211 -1.71 20.69 15.77
CA ALA A 211 -2.52 21.78 16.29
C ALA A 211 -4.02 21.45 16.15
N PRO A 212 -4.82 21.57 17.23
CA PRO A 212 -6.23 21.19 17.22
C PRO A 212 -7.06 21.97 16.19
N GLU A 213 -6.68 23.21 15.90
CA GLU A 213 -7.31 24.06 14.90
C GLU A 213 -7.21 23.53 13.46
N TYR A 214 -6.33 22.55 13.19
CA TYR A 214 -6.18 21.95 11.85
C TYR A 214 -6.67 20.50 11.77
N LYS A 215 -7.41 20.02 12.78
CA LYS A 215 -7.87 18.62 12.86
C LYS A 215 -8.69 18.16 11.65
N CYS A 216 -9.43 19.06 10.98
CA CYS A 216 -10.23 18.74 9.79
C CYS A 216 -9.42 18.31 8.55
N TYR A 217 -8.09 18.50 8.54
CA TYR A 217 -7.22 18.05 7.45
C TYR A 217 -6.81 16.57 7.57
N TRP A 218 -7.12 15.91 8.69
CA TRP A 218 -6.98 14.47 8.87
C TRP A 218 -8.13 13.72 8.17
N ARG A 219 -8.10 13.72 6.83
CA ARG A 219 -9.22 13.24 5.98
C ARG A 219 -9.15 11.74 5.69
N ILE A 220 -7.96 11.26 5.33
CA ILE A 220 -7.74 9.87 4.89
C ILE A 220 -7.35 8.99 6.08
N VAL A 221 -6.53 9.53 6.97
CA VAL A 221 -6.15 8.88 8.22
C VAL A 221 -6.54 9.78 9.39
N SER A 222 -6.62 9.20 10.58
CA SER A 222 -6.87 9.91 11.84
C SER A 222 -5.66 9.83 12.78
N PRO A 223 -5.59 10.69 13.80
CA PRO A 223 -4.56 10.59 14.84
C PRO A 223 -4.52 9.22 15.53
N ASP A 224 -5.63 8.49 15.57
CA ASP A 224 -5.75 7.16 16.19
C ASP A 224 -5.38 6.01 15.25
N THR A 225 -5.21 6.30 13.95
CA THR A 225 -4.77 5.30 12.97
C THR A 225 -3.45 4.69 13.40
N LYS A 226 -3.34 3.36 13.37
CA LYS A 226 -2.12 2.66 13.78
C LYS A 226 -1.01 2.84 12.73
N VAL A 227 0.22 3.01 13.20
CA VAL A 227 1.42 3.07 12.35
C VAL A 227 1.55 1.79 11.52
N ALA A 228 1.26 0.62 12.11
CA ALA A 228 1.23 -0.66 11.39
C ALA A 228 0.22 -0.67 10.23
N VAL A 229 -0.94 -0.01 10.39
CA VAL A 229 -1.98 0.06 9.35
C VAL A 229 -1.54 1.00 8.22
N ALA A 230 -0.98 2.15 8.56
CA ALA A 230 -0.50 3.12 7.58
C ALA A 230 0.77 2.62 6.87
N PHE A 231 1.83 2.31 7.60
CA PHE A 231 3.14 2.03 6.99
C PHE A 231 3.38 0.53 6.71
N GLY A 232 2.51 -0.36 7.20
CA GLY A 232 2.59 -1.80 6.95
C GLY A 232 3.50 -2.56 7.92
N LEU A 233 3.79 -3.82 7.57
CA LEU A 233 4.42 -4.80 8.45
C LEU A 233 5.83 -4.40 8.95
N LEU A 234 6.65 -3.77 8.11
CA LEU A 234 8.01 -3.36 8.52
C LEU A 234 7.96 -2.28 9.61
N ALA A 235 7.01 -1.35 9.51
CA ALA A 235 6.77 -0.38 10.55
C ALA A 235 6.17 -1.03 11.80
N ALA A 236 5.29 -2.01 11.64
CA ALA A 236 4.76 -2.80 12.76
C ALA A 236 5.87 -3.53 13.55
N GLN A 237 6.82 -4.14 12.84
CA GLN A 237 7.97 -4.81 13.45
C GLN A 237 8.89 -3.83 14.18
N LYS A 238 9.12 -2.63 13.62
CA LYS A 238 10.01 -1.64 14.23
C LYS A 238 9.38 -0.89 15.40
N TYR A 239 8.11 -0.53 15.29
CA TYR A 239 7.44 0.42 16.19
C TYR A 239 6.34 -0.20 17.06
N GLY A 240 5.98 -1.46 16.81
CA GLY A 240 4.86 -2.14 17.43
C GLY A 240 3.53 -1.90 16.69
N ASN A 241 2.51 -2.66 17.08
CA ASN A 241 1.17 -2.60 16.47
C ASN A 241 0.29 -1.49 17.03
N ASP A 242 0.56 -1.03 18.26
CA ASP A 242 -0.34 -0.14 18.99
C ASP A 242 -0.04 1.34 18.82
N LEU A 243 1.16 1.69 18.34
CA LEU A 243 1.59 3.08 18.15
C LEU A 243 0.69 3.76 17.10
N THR A 244 0.14 4.91 17.45
CA THR A 244 -0.73 5.68 16.53
C THR A 244 0.03 6.74 15.74
N LEU A 245 -0.56 7.24 14.65
CA LEU A 245 0.01 8.35 13.88
C LEU A 245 0.12 9.64 14.70
N GLY A 246 -0.85 9.90 15.59
CA GLY A 246 -0.78 11.03 16.52
C GLY A 246 0.41 10.91 17.47
N GLN A 247 0.65 9.71 18.03
CA GLN A 247 1.81 9.44 18.88
C GLN A 247 3.12 9.51 18.09
N ALA A 248 3.14 9.06 16.83
CA ALA A 248 4.28 9.17 15.94
C ALA A 248 4.74 10.62 15.76
N LEU A 249 3.80 11.59 15.66
CA LEU A 249 4.14 13.01 15.51
C LEU A 249 4.90 13.59 16.72
N LEU A 250 4.79 12.96 17.89
CA LEU A 250 5.49 13.36 19.11
C LEU A 250 6.91 12.77 19.21
N GLY A 251 7.29 11.84 18.33
CA GLY A 251 8.57 11.14 18.41
C GLY A 251 9.76 12.08 18.36
N ARG A 252 10.67 12.03 19.34
CA ARG A 252 11.89 12.84 19.42
C ARG A 252 13.08 12.03 19.97
N GLY A 253 14.30 12.53 19.76
CA GLY A 253 15.52 12.05 20.43
C GLY A 253 16.14 10.76 19.90
N ASP A 254 15.47 10.06 18.98
CA ASP A 254 15.93 8.81 18.37
C ASP A 254 15.77 8.86 16.84
N PRO A 255 16.71 8.31 16.05
CA PRO A 255 16.64 8.31 14.59
C PRO A 255 15.37 7.69 14.01
N TYR A 256 14.89 6.58 14.58
CA TYR A 256 13.70 5.88 14.09
C TYR A 256 12.42 6.65 14.46
N ARG A 257 12.34 7.17 15.69
CA ARG A 257 11.25 8.08 16.08
C ARG A 257 11.21 9.34 15.22
N THR A 258 12.38 9.87 14.85
CA THR A 258 12.50 11.03 13.96
C THR A 258 12.05 10.68 12.55
N LEU A 259 12.49 9.54 12.00
CA LEU A 259 12.00 9.05 10.71
C LEU A 259 10.49 8.93 10.72
N LEU A 260 9.92 8.28 11.74
CA LEU A 260 8.49 8.04 11.80
C LEU A 260 7.67 9.33 11.92
N ARG A 261 8.11 10.30 12.75
CA ARG A 261 7.47 11.61 12.86
C ARG A 261 7.41 12.33 11.50
N GLU A 262 8.54 12.35 10.81
CA GLU A 262 8.70 13.13 9.57
C GLU A 262 8.08 12.41 8.37
N ALA A 263 8.07 11.07 8.38
CA ALA A 263 7.32 10.24 7.44
C ALA A 263 5.81 10.42 7.62
N THR A 264 5.31 10.38 8.87
CA THR A 264 3.88 10.65 9.17
C THR A 264 3.49 12.04 8.69
N THR A 265 4.34 13.04 8.94
CA THR A 265 4.12 14.42 8.46
C THR A 265 4.10 14.49 6.93
N SER A 266 5.05 13.81 6.26
CA SER A 266 5.11 13.76 4.79
C SER A 266 3.88 13.08 4.20
N LEU A 267 3.39 12.03 4.87
CA LEU A 267 2.20 11.31 4.44
C LEU A 267 0.97 12.21 4.50
N LEU A 268 0.79 12.95 5.60
CA LEU A 268 -0.32 13.88 5.75
C LEU A 268 -0.25 15.03 4.72
N ASN A 269 0.95 15.55 4.46
CA ASN A 269 1.17 16.54 3.39
C ASN A 269 0.82 15.97 2.01
N SER A 270 1.21 14.72 1.71
CA SER A 270 0.93 14.06 0.43
C SER A 270 -0.57 13.89 0.15
N TYR A 271 -1.35 13.64 1.20
CA TYR A 271 -2.82 13.54 1.11
C TYR A 271 -3.51 14.87 0.89
N ASN A 272 -2.88 15.96 1.29
CA ASN A 272 -3.50 17.27 1.27
C ASN A 272 -2.94 18.17 0.17
N SER A 273 -1.84 17.83 -0.50
CA SER A 273 -1.23 18.64 -1.55
C SER A 273 -0.75 17.76 -2.70
N LEU A 274 -1.37 17.89 -3.88
CA LEU A 274 -0.98 17.13 -5.08
C LEU A 274 0.43 17.47 -5.58
N GLN A 275 0.92 18.67 -5.27
CA GLN A 275 2.27 19.13 -5.61
C GLN A 275 3.27 18.93 -4.46
N PHE A 276 2.90 18.18 -3.42
CA PHE A 276 3.87 17.86 -2.38
C PHE A 276 4.96 16.94 -2.94
N ARG A 277 6.20 17.10 -2.48
CA ARG A 277 7.39 16.46 -3.07
C ARG A 277 7.31 14.93 -3.14
N TYR A 278 6.57 14.31 -2.23
CA TYR A 278 6.40 12.87 -2.17
C TYR A 278 4.92 12.53 -2.19
N ASP A 279 4.45 11.73 -3.14
CA ASP A 279 3.14 11.09 -3.01
C ASP A 279 3.13 10.07 -1.87
N ALA A 280 1.93 9.66 -1.44
CA ALA A 280 1.73 8.80 -0.28
C ALA A 280 2.47 7.45 -0.41
N VAL A 281 2.46 6.86 -1.61
CA VAL A 281 3.14 5.58 -1.90
C VAL A 281 4.65 5.75 -1.76
N ASN A 282 5.21 6.83 -2.31
CA ASN A 282 6.63 7.14 -2.16
C ASN A 282 7.03 7.38 -0.70
N VAL A 283 6.18 8.00 0.12
CA VAL A 283 6.44 8.17 1.56
C VAL A 283 6.53 6.81 2.26
N VAL A 284 5.54 5.94 2.06
CA VAL A 284 5.49 4.61 2.67
C VAL A 284 6.66 3.75 2.22
N THR A 285 6.88 3.66 0.91
CA THR A 285 7.95 2.85 0.32
C THR A 285 9.34 3.30 0.79
N ARG A 286 9.63 4.61 0.81
CA ARG A 286 10.92 5.11 1.28
C ARG A 286 11.13 4.89 2.78
N THR A 287 10.07 5.00 3.57
CA THR A 287 10.12 4.72 5.01
C THR A 287 10.46 3.25 5.24
N ASN A 288 9.77 2.35 4.55
CA ASN A 288 9.99 0.91 4.67
C ASN A 288 11.38 0.49 4.19
N PHE A 289 11.87 1.03 3.07
CA PHE A 289 13.26 0.81 2.64
C PHE A 289 14.28 1.32 3.65
N ALA A 290 14.04 2.47 4.29
CA ALA A 290 14.92 2.99 5.31
C ALA A 290 14.96 2.08 6.56
N LEU A 291 13.83 1.46 6.92
CA LEU A 291 13.73 0.52 8.04
C LEU A 291 14.47 -0.80 7.80
N MET A 292 14.59 -1.22 6.55
CA MET A 292 15.40 -2.39 6.16
C MET A 292 16.90 -2.07 6.08
N GLY A 293 17.26 -0.79 6.02
CA GLY A 293 18.64 -0.34 5.89
C GLY A 293 19.35 -0.12 7.21
N SER A 294 20.49 0.58 7.15
CA SER A 294 21.25 1.00 8.33
C SER A 294 20.63 2.24 9.00
N GLU A 295 21.06 2.53 10.22
CA GLU A 295 20.69 3.77 10.92
C GLU A 295 21.03 5.03 10.10
N ARG A 296 22.12 4.97 9.31
CA ARG A 296 22.45 6.04 8.35
C ARG A 296 21.36 6.23 7.30
N ALA A 297 20.77 5.15 6.77
CA ALA A 297 19.67 5.22 5.82
C ALA A 297 18.40 5.81 6.45
N VAL A 298 18.12 5.46 7.72
CA VAL A 298 17.03 6.04 8.54
C VAL A 298 17.20 7.55 8.68
N LEU A 299 18.38 7.99 9.13
CA LEU A 299 18.69 9.42 9.30
C LEU A 299 18.62 10.19 7.98
N LEU A 300 19.22 9.68 6.90
CA LEU A 300 19.18 10.33 5.60
C LEU A 300 17.76 10.46 5.06
N THR A 301 16.92 9.45 5.27
CA THR A 301 15.51 9.47 4.86
C THR A 301 14.71 10.45 5.71
N ALA A 302 14.91 10.46 7.03
CA ALA A 302 14.31 11.43 7.93
C ALA A 302 14.67 12.87 7.53
N LEU A 303 15.94 13.16 7.25
CA LEU A 303 16.39 14.48 6.81
C LEU A 303 15.76 14.93 5.48
N ARG A 304 15.53 14.01 4.55
CA ARG A 304 14.82 14.29 3.29
C ARG A 304 13.36 14.68 3.55
N PHE A 305 12.69 13.97 4.44
CA PHE A 305 11.33 14.32 4.86
C PHE A 305 11.27 15.64 5.61
N ILE A 306 12.18 15.90 6.56
CA ILE A 306 12.28 17.19 7.26
C ILE A 306 12.35 18.33 6.25
N ARG A 307 13.24 18.22 5.26
CA ARG A 307 13.41 19.22 4.21
C ARG A 307 12.14 19.40 3.36
N ALA A 308 11.43 18.32 3.04
CA ALA A 308 10.18 18.41 2.28
C ALA A 308 9.06 19.04 3.10
N ASN A 309 8.90 18.63 4.37
CA ASN A 309 7.90 19.16 5.30
C ASN A 309 8.12 20.64 5.64
N SER A 310 9.38 21.11 5.55
CA SER A 310 9.72 22.52 5.73
C SER A 310 9.55 23.37 4.48
N GLY A 311 8.97 22.84 3.40
CA GLY A 311 8.67 23.62 2.20
C GLY A 311 9.81 23.76 1.19
N ALA A 312 10.80 22.86 1.18
CA ALA A 312 11.89 22.94 0.22
C ALA A 312 11.39 22.93 -1.23
N GLY A 313 11.59 24.05 -1.93
CA GLY A 313 10.98 24.37 -3.22
C GLY A 313 10.06 25.59 -3.19
N GLY A 314 9.93 26.28 -2.04
CA GLY A 314 9.13 27.50 -1.89
C GLY A 314 7.67 27.27 -1.46
N ALA A 315 7.30 26.03 -1.12
CA ALA A 315 5.94 25.69 -0.70
C ALA A 315 5.73 26.06 0.77
N ALA A 316 4.91 27.08 1.04
CA ALA A 316 4.47 27.40 2.40
C ALA A 316 3.36 26.44 2.87
N CYS A 317 3.15 26.34 4.18
CA CYS A 317 1.98 25.65 4.70
C CYS A 317 0.72 26.46 4.41
N ARG A 318 -0.27 25.84 3.74
CA ARG A 318 -1.53 26.50 3.32
C ARG A 318 -2.75 26.05 4.11
N MET A 319 -2.56 25.45 5.28
CA MET A 319 -3.67 25.13 6.17
C MET A 319 -4.28 26.38 6.76
N SER A 320 -5.60 26.48 6.67
CA SER A 320 -6.41 27.48 7.38
C SER A 320 -7.10 26.83 8.57
N PRO A 321 -7.27 27.51 9.71
CA PRO A 321 -8.01 26.95 10.84
C PRO A 321 -9.38 26.44 10.41
N CYS A 322 -9.73 25.25 10.90
CA CYS A 322 -11.04 24.66 10.72
C CYS A 322 -12.09 25.54 11.40
N LYS A 323 -13.25 25.70 10.76
CA LYS A 323 -14.41 26.40 11.32
C LYS A 323 -15.29 25.44 12.10
#